data_AF-A0A7G7G3D9-F1
#
_entry.id   AF-A0A7G7G3D9-F1
#
_cell.length_a   1.000
_cell.length_b   1.000
_cell.length_c   1.000
_cell.angle_alpha   90.00
_cell.angle_beta   90.00
_cell.angle_gamma   90.00
#
_symmetry.space_group_name_H-M   'P 1'
#
loop_
_entity.id
_entity.type
_entity.pdbx_description
1 polymer ?
#
loop_
_entity_poly.entity_id
_entity_poly.type
_entity_poly.pdbx_seq_one_letter_code
_entity_poly.pdbx_strand_id
1 'polypeptide(L)'
;MMYSKFLTPAIFSAEESTIQLHIQSFWAGYTKCIYLALGLSGIGLYLKSYQLLTDKLLVFTLATLALLFLGQMLLSFSFMLKNLGLALLGSFCSLALATGFTSVLFLFQGWWGSGILITLTAPLAAVSLLILIGFILQQGFNRRRKQRFFLLCNLLIPFGVLLLLGTVAFFKSKV
;
A
#
# COMPACT_ATOMS: atom_id res chain seq x y z
N MET A 1 31.26 33.88 35.74
CA MET A 1 29.90 33.81 35.17
C MET A 1 29.80 32.54 34.36
N MET A 2 29.04 31.59 34.88
CA MET A 2 28.94 30.20 34.45
C MET A 2 27.49 29.95 34.02
N TYR A 3 27.30 29.11 32.99
CA TYR A 3 26.05 28.53 32.47
C TYR A 3 25.19 29.37 31.51
N SER A 4 25.25 29.05 30.22
CA SER A 4 24.05 29.10 29.33
C SER A 4 24.13 28.25 28.05
N LYS A 5 25.15 27.41 27.83
CA LYS A 5 25.36 26.74 26.52
C LYS A 5 24.97 25.26 26.40
N PHE A 6 24.30 24.64 27.38
CA PHE A 6 24.13 23.17 27.36
C PHE A 6 22.70 22.62 27.35
N LEU A 7 21.65 23.45 27.35
CA LEU A 7 20.26 22.93 27.45
C LEU A 7 19.46 22.94 26.15
N THR A 8 19.97 23.52 25.05
CA THR A 8 19.19 23.69 23.82
C THR A 8 19.25 22.56 22.77
N PRO A 9 20.27 21.69 22.65
CA PRO A 9 20.19 20.61 21.67
C PRO A 9 19.38 19.39 22.16
N ALA A 10 19.33 19.15 23.48
CA ALA A 10 18.69 17.95 24.04
C ALA A 10 17.15 18.01 24.01
N ILE A 11 16.56 19.19 24.28
CA ILE A 11 15.10 19.37 24.34
C ILE A 11 14.48 19.24 22.94
N PHE A 12 15.10 19.84 21.92
CA PHE A 12 14.67 19.66 20.52
C PHE A 12 14.88 18.21 20.02
N SER A 13 15.95 17.54 20.45
CA SER A 13 16.17 16.12 20.10
C SER A 13 15.16 15.17 20.79
N ALA A 14 14.69 15.52 21.98
CA ALA A 14 13.70 14.75 22.73
C ALA A 14 12.30 14.86 22.10
N GLU A 15 11.89 16.06 21.68
CA GLU A 15 10.67 16.26 20.89
C GLU A 15 10.74 15.54 19.55
N GLU A 16 11.84 15.65 18.81
CA GLU A 16 12.00 14.94 17.52
C GLU A 16 11.94 13.42 17.68
N SER A 17 12.55 12.86 18.72
CA SER A 17 12.49 11.41 18.98
C SER A 17 11.08 10.94 19.35
N THR A 18 10.32 11.75 20.10
CA THR A 18 8.92 11.46 20.47
C THR A 18 7.99 11.53 19.26
N ILE A 19 8.19 12.53 18.40
CA ILE A 19 7.48 12.69 17.13
C ILE A 19 7.80 11.51 16.20
N GLN A 20 9.08 11.11 16.09
CA GLN A 20 9.46 9.94 15.29
C GLN A 20 8.85 8.63 15.81
N LEU A 21 8.73 8.47 17.13
CA LEU A 21 8.05 7.31 17.74
C LEU A 21 6.55 7.30 17.41
N HIS A 22 5.87 8.44 17.48
CA HIS A 22 4.46 8.55 17.09
C HIS A 22 4.22 8.28 15.60
N ILE A 23 5.12 8.79 14.74
CA ILE A 23 5.08 8.50 13.31
C ILE A 23 5.28 7.00 13.07
N GLN A 24 6.24 6.36 13.75
CA GLN A 24 6.46 4.92 13.63
C GLN A 24 5.28 4.09 14.12
N SER A 25 4.66 4.46 15.24
CA SER A 25 3.49 3.75 15.76
C SER A 25 2.27 3.92 14.83
N PHE A 26 2.07 5.11 14.29
CA PHE A 26 1.06 5.37 13.26
C PHE A 26 1.29 4.51 12.03
N TRP A 27 2.52 4.48 11.48
CA TRP A 27 2.86 3.64 10.34
C TRP A 27 2.63 2.15 10.60
N ALA A 28 2.98 1.66 11.79
CA ALA A 28 2.73 0.28 12.18
C ALA A 28 1.23 -0.03 12.28
N GLY A 29 0.44 0.88 12.86
CA GLY A 29 -1.02 0.75 12.93
C GLY A 29 -1.65 0.76 11.54
N TYR A 30 -1.23 1.70 10.68
CA TYR A 30 -1.69 1.81 9.30
C TYR A 30 -1.41 0.54 8.49
N THR A 31 -0.19 0.02 8.63
CA THR A 31 0.22 -1.25 8.03
C THR A 31 -0.71 -2.38 8.48
N LYS A 32 -0.96 -2.52 9.79
CA LYS A 32 -1.86 -3.54 10.32
C LYS A 32 -3.27 -3.43 9.72
N CYS A 33 -3.80 -2.23 9.54
CA CYS A 33 -5.09 -2.02 8.88
C CYS A 33 -5.11 -2.54 7.44
N ILE A 34 -4.05 -2.29 6.67
CA ILE A 34 -3.91 -2.84 5.30
C ILE A 34 -3.93 -4.37 5.34
N TYR A 35 -3.11 -4.99 6.21
CA TYR A 35 -3.05 -6.45 6.32
C TYR A 35 -4.36 -7.07 6.78
N LEU A 36 -5.07 -6.41 7.69
CA LEU A 36 -6.40 -6.84 8.14
C LEU A 36 -7.41 -6.76 6.99
N ALA A 37 -7.39 -5.68 6.20
CA ALA A 37 -8.25 -5.54 5.02
C ALA A 37 -7.89 -6.58 3.93
N LEU A 38 -6.61 -6.89 3.72
CA LEU A 38 -6.18 -7.97 2.83
C LEU A 38 -6.68 -9.34 3.33
N GLY A 39 -6.53 -9.64 4.62
CA GLY A 39 -7.04 -10.87 5.22
C GLY A 39 -8.56 -11.02 5.07
N LEU A 40 -9.31 -9.95 5.36
CA LEU A 40 -10.75 -9.92 5.17
C LEU A 40 -11.16 -10.04 3.69
N SER A 41 -10.37 -9.51 2.76
CA SER A 41 -10.63 -9.69 1.33
C SER A 41 -10.46 -11.15 0.90
N GLY A 42 -9.48 -11.86 1.47
CA GLY A 42 -9.29 -13.30 1.27
C GLY A 42 -10.47 -14.12 1.82
N ILE A 43 -10.94 -13.80 3.02
CA ILE A 43 -12.14 -14.41 3.61
C ILE A 43 -13.37 -14.12 2.74
N GLY A 44 -13.55 -12.88 2.29
CA GLY A 44 -14.64 -12.49 1.40
C GLY A 44 -14.62 -13.25 0.07
N LEU A 45 -13.43 -13.48 -0.50
CA LEU A 45 -13.28 -14.25 -1.73
C LEU A 45 -13.57 -15.74 -1.53
N TYR A 46 -13.12 -16.30 -0.39
CA TYR A 46 -13.44 -17.67 0.00
C TYR A 46 -14.96 -17.84 0.11
N LEU A 47 -15.64 -17.00 0.90
CA LEU A 47 -17.10 -17.09 1.09
C LEU A 47 -17.89 -16.86 -0.19
N LYS A 48 -17.48 -15.90 -1.05
CA LYS A 48 -18.07 -15.68 -2.38
C LYS A 48 -17.97 -16.92 -3.26
N SER A 49 -16.93 -17.75 -3.09
CA SER A 49 -16.75 -18.98 -3.87
C SER A 49 -17.70 -20.11 -3.48
N TYR A 50 -18.27 -20.07 -2.27
CA TYR A 50 -19.26 -21.04 -1.79
C TYR A 50 -20.71 -20.52 -1.86
N GLN A 51 -20.96 -19.42 -2.59
CA GLN A 51 -22.27 -18.76 -2.68
C GLN A 51 -22.88 -18.37 -1.31
N LEU A 52 -22.07 -18.33 -0.25
CA LEU A 52 -22.46 -17.96 1.10
C LEU A 52 -22.52 -16.43 1.22
N LEU A 53 -23.55 -15.82 0.62
CA LEU A 53 -24.18 -14.55 1.01
C LEU A 53 -23.28 -13.33 1.37
N THR A 54 -22.04 -13.22 0.86
CA THR A 54 -21.10 -12.15 1.24
C THR A 54 -20.37 -11.48 0.07
N ASP A 55 -21.09 -11.17 -1.01
CA ASP A 55 -20.58 -10.20 -2.01
C ASP A 55 -20.25 -8.84 -1.35
N LYS A 56 -21.04 -8.43 -0.35
CA LYS A 56 -20.88 -7.15 0.36
C LYS A 56 -19.54 -7.06 1.10
N LEU A 57 -19.05 -8.16 1.68
CA LEU A 57 -17.77 -8.18 2.42
C LEU A 57 -16.60 -7.98 1.46
N LEU A 58 -16.60 -8.66 0.31
CA LEU A 58 -15.55 -8.52 -0.69
C LEU A 58 -15.53 -7.09 -1.27
N VAL A 59 -16.70 -6.53 -1.60
CA VAL A 59 -16.80 -5.14 -2.10
C VAL A 59 -16.28 -4.16 -1.06
N PHE A 60 -16.75 -4.28 0.18
CA PHE A 60 -16.34 -3.39 1.27
C PHE A 60 -14.83 -3.45 1.52
N THR A 61 -14.24 -4.64 1.55
CA THR A 61 -12.81 -4.82 1.81
C THR A 61 -11.94 -4.31 0.66
N LEU A 62 -12.32 -4.54 -0.60
CA LEU A 62 -11.62 -4.00 -1.77
C LEU A 62 -11.72 -2.47 -1.85
N ALA A 63 -12.89 -1.90 -1.56
CA ALA A 63 -13.07 -0.45 -1.49
C ALA A 63 -12.23 0.16 -0.36
N THR A 64 -12.22 -0.49 0.81
CA THR A 64 -11.40 -0.07 1.95
C THR A 64 -9.91 -0.14 1.61
N LEU A 65 -9.44 -1.19 0.92
CA LEU A 65 -8.06 -1.29 0.45
C LEU A 65 -7.71 -0.17 -0.52
N ALA A 66 -8.58 0.12 -1.50
CA ALA A 66 -8.36 1.22 -2.42
C ALA A 66 -8.21 2.56 -1.68
N LEU A 67 -9.08 2.82 -0.69
CA LEU A 67 -9.05 4.03 0.11
C LEU A 67 -7.80 4.12 1.01
N LEU A 68 -7.38 2.99 1.60
CA LEU A 68 -6.12 2.91 2.33
C LEU A 68 -4.93 3.17 1.40
N PHE A 69 -4.87 2.64 0.19
CA PHE A 69 -3.74 2.96 -0.70
C PHE A 69 -3.76 4.41 -1.20
N LEU A 70 -4.94 5.02 -1.33
CA LEU A 70 -5.06 6.46 -1.62
C LEU A 70 -4.56 7.31 -0.43
N GLY A 71 -4.86 6.90 0.81
CA GLY A 71 -4.26 7.48 2.01
C GLY A 71 -2.75 7.28 2.07
N GLN A 72 -2.25 6.10 1.71
CA GLN A 72 -0.81 5.79 1.66
C GLN A 72 -0.07 6.65 0.64
N MET A 73 -0.71 7.01 -0.48
CA MET A 73 -0.18 7.96 -1.44
C MET A 73 0.07 9.33 -0.80
N LEU A 74 -0.92 9.88 -0.08
CA LEU A 74 -0.79 11.14 0.66
C LEU A 74 0.30 11.07 1.73
N LEU A 75 0.31 9.99 2.51
CA LEU A 75 1.31 9.77 3.56
C LEU A 75 2.74 9.66 3.00
N SER A 76 2.89 9.04 1.81
CA SER A 76 4.18 8.91 1.13
C SER A 76 4.74 10.28 0.74
N PHE A 77 3.89 11.21 0.28
CA PHE A 77 4.31 12.59 0.03
C PHE A 77 4.69 13.34 1.31
N SER A 78 3.89 13.23 2.37
CA SER A 78 4.12 13.99 3.61
C SER A 78 5.34 13.52 4.42
N PHE A 79 5.57 12.21 4.53
CA PHE A 79 6.60 11.66 5.44
C PHE A 79 7.95 11.38 4.77
N MET A 80 8.02 11.32 3.45
CA MET A 80 9.27 11.08 2.72
C MET A 80 9.83 12.32 2.00
N LEU A 81 9.44 13.54 2.41
CA LEU A 81 9.96 14.80 1.84
C LEU A 81 11.50 14.88 1.83
N LYS A 82 12.17 14.25 2.81
CA LYS A 82 13.65 14.18 2.87
C LYS A 82 14.27 13.38 1.71
N ASN A 83 13.50 12.60 0.97
CA ASN A 83 13.97 11.82 -0.18
C ASN A 83 12.87 11.74 -1.25
N LEU A 84 12.81 12.78 -2.10
CA LEU A 84 11.77 12.96 -3.12
C LEU A 84 11.56 11.73 -4.02
N GLY A 85 12.64 11.07 -4.44
CA GLY A 85 12.55 9.88 -5.30
C GLY A 85 11.83 8.70 -4.62
N LEU A 86 12.05 8.50 -3.32
CA LEU A 86 11.37 7.47 -2.52
C LEU A 86 9.90 7.83 -2.26
N ALA A 87 9.61 9.11 -2.02
CA ALA A 87 8.24 9.60 -1.87
C ALA A 87 7.42 9.42 -3.17
N LEU A 88 8.02 9.74 -4.32
CA LEU A 88 7.42 9.53 -5.63
C LEU A 88 7.22 8.05 -5.91
N LEU A 89 8.22 7.20 -5.66
CA LEU A 89 8.07 5.75 -5.84
C LEU A 89 6.93 5.19 -4.98
N GLY A 90 6.90 5.56 -3.69
CA GLY A 90 5.86 5.12 -2.76
C GLY A 90 4.46 5.60 -3.15
N SER A 91 4.32 6.85 -3.59
CA SER A 91 3.04 7.40 -4.05
C SER A 91 2.56 6.78 -5.36
N PHE A 92 3.43 6.64 -6.37
CA PHE A 92 3.08 5.97 -7.63
C PHE A 92 2.67 4.51 -7.42
N CYS A 93 3.43 3.77 -6.59
CA CYS A 93 3.09 2.39 -6.26
C CYS A 93 1.76 2.30 -5.51
N SER A 94 1.50 3.22 -4.57
CA SER A 94 0.24 3.25 -3.83
C SER A 94 -0.95 3.62 -4.73
N LEU A 95 -0.77 4.55 -5.66
CA LEU A 95 -1.79 4.90 -6.66
C LEU A 95 -2.11 3.71 -7.58
N ALA A 96 -1.08 3.00 -8.04
CA ALA A 96 -1.25 1.80 -8.86
C ALA A 96 -2.00 0.70 -8.10
N LEU A 97 -1.71 0.51 -6.81
CA LEU A 97 -2.46 -0.42 -5.94
C LEU A 97 -3.91 0.02 -5.76
N ALA A 98 -4.15 1.29 -5.45
CA ALA A 98 -5.50 1.83 -5.25
C ALA A 98 -6.36 1.61 -6.50
N THR A 99 -5.87 2.04 -7.65
CA THR A 99 -6.56 1.90 -8.94
C THR A 99 -6.71 0.44 -9.35
N GLY A 100 -5.71 -0.41 -9.06
CA GLY A 100 -5.78 -1.86 -9.26
C GLY A 100 -6.90 -2.52 -8.44
N PHE A 101 -6.96 -2.26 -7.13
CA PHE A 101 -8.02 -2.83 -6.27
C PHE A 101 -9.41 -2.34 -6.69
N THR A 102 -9.54 -1.07 -7.09
CA THR A 102 -10.77 -0.54 -7.67
C THR A 102 -11.14 -1.27 -8.97
N SER A 103 -10.18 -1.49 -9.86
CA SER A 103 -10.41 -2.22 -11.11
C SER A 103 -10.87 -3.67 -10.87
N VAL A 104 -10.24 -4.36 -9.93
CA VAL A 104 -10.61 -5.73 -9.52
C VAL A 104 -12.00 -5.76 -8.88
N LEU A 105 -12.34 -4.77 -8.05
CA LEU A 105 -13.69 -4.62 -7.48
C LEU A 105 -14.75 -4.53 -8.59
N PHE A 106 -14.54 -3.67 -9.58
CA PHE A 106 -15.49 -3.52 -10.69
C PHE A 106 -15.60 -4.77 -11.56
N LEU A 107 -14.49 -5.51 -11.73
CA LEU A 107 -14.50 -6.80 -12.41
C LEU A 107 -15.34 -7.83 -11.65
N PHE A 108 -15.18 -7.93 -10.32
CA PHE A 108 -16.00 -8.82 -9.49
C PHE A 108 -17.49 -8.46 -9.42
N GLN A 109 -17.83 -7.20 -9.71
CA GLN A 109 -19.21 -6.72 -9.80
C GLN A 109 -19.80 -6.89 -11.21
N GLY A 110 -19.03 -7.39 -12.19
CA GLY A 110 -19.50 -7.54 -13.57
C GLY A 110 -19.80 -6.21 -14.26
N TRP A 111 -19.16 -5.11 -13.83
CA TRP A 111 -19.41 -3.80 -14.42
C TRP A 111 -18.81 -3.73 -15.83
N TRP A 112 -19.59 -3.29 -16.81
CA TRP A 112 -19.19 -3.21 -18.22
C TRP A 112 -17.91 -2.37 -18.45
N GLY A 113 -17.72 -1.29 -17.70
CA GLY A 113 -16.52 -0.44 -17.77
C GLY A 113 -15.27 -1.05 -17.12
N SER A 114 -15.36 -2.25 -16.52
CA SER A 114 -14.21 -2.93 -15.89
C SER A 114 -13.10 -3.24 -16.89
N GLY A 115 -13.41 -3.54 -18.16
CA GLY A 115 -12.40 -3.76 -19.20
C GLY A 115 -11.54 -2.53 -19.49
N ILE A 116 -12.16 -1.35 -19.50
CA ILE A 116 -11.45 -0.07 -19.70
C ILE A 116 -10.56 0.24 -18.48
N LEU A 117 -11.09 0.02 -17.27
CA LEU A 117 -10.30 0.17 -16.05
C LEU A 117 -9.10 -0.77 -16.01
N ILE A 118 -9.27 -2.05 -16.37
CA ILE A 118 -8.17 -3.02 -16.38
C ILE A 118 -7.12 -2.63 -17.41
N THR A 119 -7.52 -2.23 -18.61
CA THR A 119 -6.57 -1.83 -19.67
C THR A 119 -5.76 -0.59 -19.31
N LEU A 120 -6.32 0.34 -18.52
CA LEU A 120 -5.61 1.51 -18.01
C LEU A 120 -4.74 1.21 -16.78
N THR A 121 -5.23 0.36 -15.87
CA THR A 121 -4.58 0.12 -14.57
C THR A 121 -3.53 -0.99 -14.63
N ALA A 122 -3.68 -1.99 -15.49
CA ALA A 122 -2.70 -3.06 -15.69
C ALA A 122 -1.30 -2.55 -16.12
N PRO A 123 -1.14 -1.68 -17.13
CA PRO A 123 0.17 -1.16 -17.49
C PRO A 123 0.78 -0.31 -16.36
N LEU A 124 -0.05 0.48 -15.67
CA LEU A 124 0.39 1.27 -14.50
C LEU A 124 0.90 0.37 -13.37
N ALA A 125 0.17 -0.71 -13.06
CA ALA A 125 0.56 -1.70 -12.08
C ALA A 125 1.83 -2.46 -12.49
N ALA A 126 1.97 -2.83 -13.76
CA ALA A 126 3.16 -3.51 -14.27
C ALA A 126 4.40 -2.62 -14.19
N VAL A 127 4.30 -1.37 -14.65
CA VAL A 127 5.43 -0.42 -14.64
C VAL A 127 5.84 -0.10 -13.19
N SER A 128 4.89 0.21 -12.31
CA SER A 128 5.19 0.47 -10.90
C SER A 128 5.79 -0.73 -10.18
N LEU A 129 5.30 -1.95 -10.44
CA LEU A 129 5.87 -3.18 -9.89
C LEU A 129 7.31 -3.41 -10.38
N LEU A 130 7.57 -3.23 -11.68
CA LEU A 130 8.92 -3.37 -12.24
C LEU A 130 9.90 -2.36 -11.65
N ILE A 131 9.49 -1.10 -11.52
CA ILE A 131 10.31 -0.04 -10.90
C ILE A 131 10.55 -0.36 -9.42
N LEU A 132 9.54 -0.83 -8.69
CA LEU A 132 9.66 -1.21 -7.28
C LEU A 132 10.66 -2.37 -7.10
N ILE A 133 10.57 -3.41 -7.93
CA ILE A 133 11.50 -4.55 -7.91
C ILE A 133 12.93 -4.08 -8.25
N GLY A 134 13.08 -3.29 -9.32
CA GLY A 134 14.37 -2.74 -9.72
C GLY A 134 15.03 -1.92 -8.62
N PHE A 135 14.26 -1.07 -7.94
CA PHE A 135 14.74 -0.27 -6.82
C PHE A 135 15.15 -1.14 -5.62
N ILE A 136 14.38 -2.19 -5.30
CA ILE A 136 14.70 -3.13 -4.23
C ILE A 136 15.99 -3.90 -4.52
N LEU A 137 16.26 -4.24 -5.78
CA LEU A 137 17.48 -4.96 -6.19
C LEU A 137 18.72 -4.05 -6.17
N GLN A 138 18.60 -2.79 -6.60
CA GLN A 138 19.72 -1.85 -6.68
C GLN A 138 20.26 -1.38 -5.31
N GLN A 139 19.45 -1.33 -4.26
CA GLN A 139 19.88 -0.73 -2.98
C GLN A 139 20.86 -1.55 -2.11
N GLY A 140 21.20 -2.79 -2.48
CA GLY A 140 22.11 -3.64 -1.69
C GLY A 140 21.58 -3.99 -0.29
N PHE A 141 22.14 -5.04 0.33
CA PHE A 141 21.52 -5.66 1.52
C PHE A 141 21.58 -4.82 2.82
N ASN A 142 22.51 -3.87 2.95
CA ASN A 142 22.88 -3.35 4.28
C ASN A 142 22.55 -1.88 4.57
N ARG A 143 22.32 -1.01 3.57
CA ARG A 143 22.41 0.44 3.83
C ARG A 143 21.11 1.10 4.31
N ARG A 144 19.92 0.51 4.10
CA ARG A 144 18.62 1.11 4.52
C ARG A 144 17.53 0.08 4.88
N ARG A 145 17.82 -0.83 5.81
CA ARG A 145 16.93 -1.96 6.20
C ARG A 145 15.48 -1.54 6.53
N LYS A 146 15.29 -0.43 7.25
CA LYS A 146 13.95 0.06 7.64
C LYS A 146 13.11 0.54 6.45
N GLN A 147 13.71 1.27 5.50
CA GLN A 147 13.01 1.77 4.30
C GLN A 147 12.67 0.62 3.35
N ARG A 148 13.59 -0.36 3.19
CA ARG A 148 13.36 -1.53 2.35
C ARG A 148 12.26 -2.44 2.93
N PHE A 149 12.24 -2.63 4.25
CA PHE A 149 11.18 -3.38 4.92
C PHE A 149 9.80 -2.72 4.72
N PHE A 150 9.74 -1.41 4.83
CA PHE A 150 8.52 -0.65 4.54
C PHE A 150 8.03 -0.86 3.09
N LEU A 151 8.92 -0.69 2.09
CA LEU A 151 8.58 -0.89 0.68
C LEU A 151 8.16 -2.35 0.38
N LEU A 152 8.85 -3.33 0.96
CA LEU A 152 8.52 -4.74 0.78
C LEU A 152 7.17 -5.10 1.39
N CYS A 153 6.96 -4.77 2.67
CA CYS A 153 5.77 -5.17 3.38
C CYS A 153 4.52 -4.36 2.96
N ASN A 154 4.65 -3.07 2.66
CA ASN A 154 3.48 -2.22 2.41
C ASN A 154 3.19 -1.95 0.92
N LEU A 155 4.04 -2.41 0.01
CA LEU A 155 3.79 -2.28 -1.43
C LEU A 155 3.92 -3.62 -2.13
N LEU A 156 5.05 -4.33 -1.98
CA LEU A 156 5.29 -5.56 -2.75
C LEU A 156 4.29 -6.66 -2.40
N ILE A 157 4.02 -6.89 -1.12
CA ILE A 157 3.03 -7.90 -0.68
C ILE A 157 1.62 -7.55 -1.20
N PRO A 158 1.10 -6.32 -1.01
CA PRO A 158 -0.15 -5.89 -1.62
C PRO A 158 -0.21 -6.06 -3.14
N PHE A 159 0.88 -5.81 -3.87
CA PHE A 159 0.95 -6.06 -5.32
C PHE A 159 0.79 -7.55 -5.65
N GLY A 160 1.44 -8.43 -4.89
CA GLY A 160 1.27 -9.87 -5.04
C GLY A 160 -0.19 -10.30 -4.83
N VAL A 161 -0.84 -9.76 -3.80
CA VAL A 161 -2.27 -10.02 -3.53
C VAL A 161 -3.15 -9.47 -4.65
N LEU A 162 -2.87 -8.26 -5.15
CA LEU A 162 -3.61 -7.66 -6.25
C LEU A 162 -3.53 -8.53 -7.52
N LEU A 163 -2.34 -9.05 -7.86
CA LEU A 163 -2.16 -9.95 -9.00
C LEU A 163 -2.94 -11.27 -8.82
N LEU A 164 -2.89 -11.87 -7.64
CA LEU A 164 -3.67 -13.06 -7.31
C LEU A 164 -5.18 -12.79 -7.44
N LEU A 165 -5.68 -11.69 -6.87
CA LEU A 165 -7.09 -11.33 -6.99
C LEU A 165 -7.50 -11.03 -8.44
N GLY A 166 -6.65 -10.33 -9.20
CA GLY A 166 -6.90 -10.02 -10.61
C GLY A 166 -6.98 -11.27 -11.48
N THR A 167 -6.08 -12.24 -11.28
CA THR A 167 -6.12 -13.52 -12.00
C THR A 167 -7.37 -14.33 -11.65
N VAL A 168 -7.72 -14.46 -10.36
CA VAL A 168 -8.94 -15.14 -9.92
C VAL A 168 -10.20 -14.49 -10.51
N ALA A 169 -10.27 -13.16 -10.50
CA ALA A 169 -11.38 -12.41 -11.08
C ALA A 169 -11.51 -12.64 -12.59
N PHE A 170 -10.38 -12.66 -13.32
CA PHE A 170 -10.36 -12.91 -14.76
C PHE A 170 -10.85 -14.31 -15.12
N PHE A 171 -10.42 -15.34 -14.39
CA PHE A 171 -10.89 -16.71 -14.62
C PHE A 171 -12.37 -16.87 -14.29
N LYS A 172 -12.86 -16.29 -13.18
CA LYS A 172 -14.29 -16.34 -12.83
C LYS A 172 -15.17 -15.55 -13.77
N SER A 173 -14.68 -14.49 -14.40
CA SER A 173 -15.47 -13.68 -15.34
C SER A 173 -15.68 -14.36 -16.71
N LYS A 174 -14.92 -15.43 -17.02
CA LYS A 174 -15.01 -16.17 -18.29
C LYS A 174 -15.82 -17.46 -18.20
N VAL A 175 -16.22 -17.85 -17.00
CA VAL A 175 -17.11 -19.00 -16.71
C VAL A 175 -18.52 -18.47 -16.54
#